data_AF-A0A920LS62-F1
#
_entry.id   AF-A0A920LS62-F1
#
_cell.length_a   1.000
_cell.length_b   1.000
_cell.length_c   1.000
_cell.angle_alpha   90.00
_cell.angle_beta   90.00
_cell.angle_gamma   90.00
#
_symmetry.space_group_name_H-M   'P 1'
#
loop_
_entity.id
_entity.type
_entity.pdbx_description
1 polymer ?
#
loop_
_entity_poly.entity_id
_entity_poly.type
_entity_poly.pdbx_seq_one_letter_code
_entity_poly.pdbx_strand_id
1 'polypeptide(L)'
;MGKWAVSGPALEIGVCALTDDGWRQQTLEKLEADTLRLDKIAQQNGLECVGGTNLFRLYQCNNAKDIQYKLAKQRIWTRIFSYSEYWIRLGLPKEDGWDRLERAFRS
;
A
#
# COMPACT_ATOMS: atom_id res chain seq x y z
N MET A 1 8.20 -28.51 12.06
CA MET A 1 7.27 -28.18 10.97
C MET A 1 6.42 -29.42 10.69
N GLY A 2 5.11 -29.35 10.82
CA GLY A 2 4.21 -30.50 10.62
C GLY A 2 4.05 -30.85 9.13
N LYS A 3 3.61 -32.09 8.84
CA LYS A 3 3.46 -32.66 7.48
C LYS A 3 2.42 -31.94 6.58
N TRP A 4 1.79 -30.88 7.07
CA TRP A 4 0.78 -30.09 6.38
C TRP A 4 1.15 -28.61 6.49
N ALA A 5 1.72 -28.05 5.43
CA ALA A 5 2.17 -26.66 5.40
C ALA A 5 1.01 -25.65 5.33
N VAL A 6 -0.20 -26.11 4.98
CA VAL A 6 -1.41 -25.29 4.77
C VAL A 6 -2.60 -26.01 5.41
N SER A 7 -3.48 -25.27 6.10
CA SER A 7 -4.69 -25.83 6.70
C SER A 7 -5.78 -26.08 5.66
N GLY A 8 -6.65 -27.08 5.88
CA GLY A 8 -7.79 -27.39 5.00
C GLY A 8 -8.66 -26.16 4.67
N PRO A 9 -9.06 -25.33 5.66
CA PRO A 9 -9.83 -24.11 5.39
C PRO A 9 -9.10 -23.09 4.51
N ALA A 10 -7.77 -22.98 4.64
CA ALA A 10 -7.01 -22.08 3.77
C ALA A 10 -6.96 -22.59 2.32
N LEU A 11 -6.97 -23.91 2.10
CA LEU A 11 -7.09 -24.50 0.76
C LEU A 11 -8.46 -24.22 0.14
N GLU A 12 -9.54 -24.41 0.90
CA GLU A 12 -10.91 -24.15 0.42
C GLU A 12 -11.11 -22.69 0.02
N ILE A 13 -10.68 -21.75 0.88
CA ILE A 13 -10.72 -20.31 0.57
C ILE A 13 -9.84 -20.00 -0.64
N GLY A 14 -8.64 -20.59 -0.71
CA GLY A 14 -7.72 -20.41 -1.82
C GLY A 14 -8.30 -20.86 -3.16
N VAL A 15 -8.96 -22.02 -3.21
CA VAL A 15 -9.63 -22.51 -4.43
C VAL A 15 -10.71 -21.51 -4.87
N CYS A 16 -11.60 -21.11 -3.96
CA CYS A 16 -12.67 -20.16 -4.27
C CYS A 16 -12.12 -18.84 -4.85
N ALA A 17 -11.12 -18.24 -4.19
CA ALA A 17 -10.51 -16.99 -4.63
C ALA A 17 -9.76 -17.12 -5.98
N LEU A 18 -9.10 -18.26 -6.23
CA LEU A 18 -8.34 -18.48 -7.46
C LEU A 18 -9.22 -18.79 -8.67
N THR A 19 -10.39 -19.40 -8.46
CA THR A 19 -11.34 -19.73 -9.54
C THR A 19 -12.33 -18.61 -9.87
N ASP A 20 -12.42 -17.56 -9.04
CA ASP A 20 -13.30 -16.42 -9.27
C ASP A 20 -12.62 -15.37 -10.17
N ASP A 21 -12.66 -15.61 -11.48
CA ASP A 21 -12.06 -14.71 -12.48
C ASP A 21 -12.68 -13.30 -12.45
N GLY A 22 -13.99 -13.21 -12.19
CA GLY A 22 -14.70 -11.94 -12.14
C GLY A 22 -14.23 -11.08 -10.98
N TRP A 23 -14.14 -11.67 -9.78
CA TRP A 23 -13.58 -11.00 -8.61
C TRP A 23 -12.12 -10.61 -8.81
N ARG A 24 -11.29 -11.47 -9.42
CA ARG A 24 -9.88 -11.16 -9.70
C ARG A 24 -9.75 -9.96 -10.63
N GLN A 25 -10.50 -9.94 -11.74
CA GLN A 25 -10.45 -8.84 -12.70
C GLN A 25 -10.91 -7.51 -12.08
N GLN A 26 -12.04 -7.51 -11.36
CA GLN A 26 -12.53 -6.31 -10.66
C GLN A 26 -11.53 -5.81 -9.60
N THR A 27 -10.87 -6.73 -8.90
CA THR A 27 -9.85 -6.39 -7.90
C THR A 27 -8.64 -5.74 -8.57
N LEU A 28 -8.18 -6.26 -9.71
CA LEU A 28 -7.05 -5.67 -10.45
C LEU A 28 -7.37 -4.25 -10.93
N GLU A 29 -8.52 -4.05 -11.57
CA GLU A 29 -8.97 -2.73 -12.04
C GLU A 29 -9.04 -1.71 -10.90
N LYS A 30 -9.59 -2.13 -9.76
CA LYS A 30 -9.63 -1.30 -8.56
C LYS A 30 -8.23 -0.96 -8.05
N LEU A 31 -7.35 -1.96 -7.92
CA LEU A 31 -5.99 -1.75 -7.43
C LEU A 31 -5.19 -0.83 -8.37
N GLU A 32 -5.41 -0.90 -9.68
CA GLU A 32 -4.81 0.03 -10.65
C GLU A 32 -5.29 1.46 -10.44
N ALA A 33 -6.60 1.67 -10.32
CA ALA A 33 -7.17 2.99 -10.07
C ALA A 33 -6.70 3.60 -8.74
N ASP A 34 -6.71 2.80 -7.66
CA ASP A 34 -6.23 3.19 -6.34
C ASP A 34 -4.73 3.52 -6.36
N THR A 35 -3.96 2.74 -7.10
CA THR A 35 -2.53 2.96 -7.27
C THR A 35 -2.24 4.30 -7.97
N LEU A 36 -2.97 4.63 -9.04
CA LEU A 36 -2.86 5.92 -9.71
C LEU A 36 -3.29 7.09 -8.79
N ARG A 37 -4.32 6.88 -7.96
CA ARG A 37 -4.73 7.87 -6.96
C ARG A 37 -3.64 8.11 -5.93
N LEU A 38 -3.02 7.06 -5.41
CA LEU A 38 -1.92 7.16 -4.44
C LEU A 38 -0.72 7.91 -5.04
N ASP A 39 -0.35 7.60 -6.27
CA ASP A 39 0.75 8.28 -6.97
C ASP A 39 0.50 9.77 -7.11
N LYS A 40 -0.72 10.16 -7.49
CA LYS A 40 -1.09 11.57 -7.61
C LYS A 40 -0.95 12.30 -6.28
N ILE A 41 -1.43 11.70 -5.19
CA ILE A 41 -1.30 12.27 -3.84
C ILE A 41 0.17 12.38 -3.45
N ALA A 42 0.98 11.33 -3.69
CA ALA A 42 2.39 11.32 -3.37
C ALA A 42 3.16 12.41 -4.13
N GLN A 43 2.96 12.49 -5.45
CA GLN A 43 3.61 13.48 -6.32
C GLN A 43 3.28 14.92 -5.91
N GLN A 44 2.02 15.20 -5.57
CA GLN A 44 1.60 16.51 -5.06
C GLN A 44 2.28 16.91 -3.75
N ASN A 45 2.85 15.96 -3.03
CA ASN A 45 3.53 16.16 -1.76
C ASN A 45 5.05 15.98 -1.86
N GLY A 46 5.61 16.00 -3.07
CA GLY A 46 7.05 15.95 -3.30
C GLY A 46 7.67 14.56 -3.10
N LEU A 47 6.85 13.50 -3.16
CA LEU A 47 7.31 12.13 -3.18
C LEU A 47 7.40 11.66 -4.64
N GLU A 48 8.57 11.18 -5.05
CA GLU A 48 8.81 10.66 -6.38
C GLU A 48 8.61 9.13 -6.37
N CYS A 49 7.86 8.59 -7.32
CA CYS A 49 7.73 7.14 -7.42
C CYS A 49 9.00 6.53 -8.01
N VAL A 50 9.63 5.60 -7.27
CA VAL A 50 10.83 4.87 -7.72
C VAL A 50 10.57 3.38 -7.94
N GLY A 51 9.34 2.90 -7.69
CA GLY A 51 8.92 1.54 -8.00
C GLY A 51 7.69 1.10 -7.20
N GLY A 52 7.27 -0.15 -7.37
CA GLY A 52 6.18 -0.73 -6.61
C GLY A 52 5.37 -1.76 -7.38
N THR A 53 4.20 -2.06 -6.83
CA THR A 53 3.17 -2.94 -7.39
C THR A 53 1.80 -2.30 -7.18
N ASN A 54 0.74 -2.93 -7.68
CA ASN A 54 -0.62 -2.44 -7.43
C ASN A 54 -1.08 -2.63 -5.97
N LEU A 55 -0.30 -3.28 -5.10
CA LEU A 55 -0.63 -3.44 -3.66
C LEU A 55 0.11 -2.45 -2.77
N PHE A 56 1.24 -1.91 -3.25
CA PHE A 56 2.06 -0.95 -2.52
C PHE A 56 3.01 -0.21 -3.45
N ARG A 57 3.33 1.03 -3.10
CA ARG A 57 4.24 1.90 -3.86
C ARG A 57 5.44 2.30 -3.04
N LEU A 58 6.59 2.37 -3.69
CA LEU A 58 7.86 2.83 -3.13
C LEU A 58 8.13 4.23 -3.66
N TYR A 59 8.30 5.16 -2.74
CA TYR A 59 8.59 6.54 -3.05
C TYR A 59 9.94 6.96 -2.49
N GLN A 60 10.61 7.84 -3.22
CA GLN A 60 11.74 8.62 -2.78
C GLN A 60 11.27 9.97 -2.26
N CYS A 61 11.92 10.45 -1.20
CA CYS A 61 11.59 11.69 -0.51
C CYS A 61 12.84 12.28 0.17
N ASN A 62 12.76 13.52 0.65
CA ASN A 62 13.90 14.20 1.27
C ASN A 62 14.28 13.63 2.65
N ASN A 63 13.28 13.20 3.43
CA ASN A 63 13.50 12.55 4.73
C ASN A 63 12.35 11.58 5.04
N ALA A 64 12.62 10.28 4.93
CA ALA A 64 11.62 9.24 5.14
C ALA A 64 11.12 9.16 6.58
N LYS A 65 11.97 9.47 7.57
CA LYS A 65 11.61 9.45 9.00
C LYS A 65 10.61 10.56 9.31
N ASP A 66 10.83 11.76 8.78
CA ASP A 66 9.92 12.90 9.00
C ASP A 66 8.54 12.64 8.39
N ILE A 67 8.51 12.12 7.16
CA ILE A 67 7.25 11.77 6.50
C ILE A 67 6.54 10.65 7.26
N GLN A 68 7.25 9.60 7.65
CA GLN A 68 6.66 8.51 8.44
C GLN A 68 6.10 9.04 9.77
N TYR A 69 6.83 9.92 10.47
CA TYR A 69 6.39 10.50 11.73
C TYR A 69 5.13 11.36 11.56
N LYS A 70 5.09 12.19 10.51
CA LYS A 70 3.92 13.01 10.14
C LYS A 70 2.70 12.14 9.85
N LEU A 71 2.85 11.09 9.05
CA LEU A 71 1.77 10.14 8.75
C LEU A 71 1.34 9.34 10.00
N ALA A 72 2.28 8.92 10.83
CA ALA A 72 2.02 8.15 12.04
C ALA A 72 1.21 8.95 13.08
N LYS A 73 1.44 10.26 13.21
CA LYS A 73 0.61 11.16 14.03
C LYS A 73 -0.86 11.14 13.63
N GLN A 74 -1.13 10.89 12.35
CA GLN A 74 -2.47 10.79 11.78
C GLN A 74 -2.97 9.34 11.70
N ARG A 75 -2.34 8.43 12.46
CA ARG A 75 -2.66 6.98 12.52
C ARG A 75 -2.48 6.27 11.17
N ILE A 76 -1.56 6.74 10.34
CA ILE A 76 -1.16 6.10 9.08
C ILE A 76 0.25 5.55 9.26
N TRP A 77 0.37 4.23 9.38
CA TRP A 77 1.66 3.59 9.58
C TRP A 77 2.26 3.14 8.25
N THR A 78 3.44 3.67 7.92
CA THR A 78 4.18 3.36 6.69
C THR A 78 5.46 2.59 7.00
N ARG A 79 6.13 2.09 5.96
CA ARG A 79 7.41 1.40 6.10
C ARG A 79 8.56 2.25 5.55
N ILE A 80 9.54 2.56 6.38
CA ILE A 80 10.85 3.07 5.95
C ILE A 80 11.90 1.96 6.01
N PHE A 81 13.10 2.23 5.52
CA PHE A 81 14.18 1.27 5.42
C PHE A 81 15.38 1.72 6.24
N SER A 82 15.99 0.83 7.02
CA SER A 82 17.16 1.17 7.85
C SER A 82 18.40 1.55 7.03
N TYR A 83 18.47 1.11 5.78
CA TYR A 83 19.57 1.36 4.86
C TYR A 83 19.36 2.56 3.93
N SER A 84 18.21 3.25 3.99
CA SER A 84 17.94 4.43 3.16
C SER A 84 17.15 5.47 3.94
N GLU A 85 17.67 6.69 3.99
CA GLU A 85 17.01 7.83 4.64
C GLU A 85 15.95 8.48 3.73
N TYR A 86 15.90 8.08 2.46
CA TYR A 86 15.09 8.72 1.43
C TYR A 86 13.91 7.86 0.97
N TRP A 87 13.83 6.59 1.39
CA TRP A 87 12.83 5.67 0.87
C TRP A 87 11.70 5.37 1.87
N ILE A 88 10.48 5.45 1.36
CA ILE A 88 9.26 5.14 2.09
C ILE A 88 8.32 4.30 1.22
N ARG A 89 7.77 3.23 1.79
CA ARG A 89 6.79 2.37 1.14
C ARG A 89 5.42 2.58 1.76
N LEU A 90 4.44 2.88 0.91
CA LEU A 90 3.04 3.09 1.26
C LEU A 90 2.21 1.94 0.69
N GLY A 91 1.30 1.40 1.49
CA GLY A 91 0.22 0.53 1.01
C GLY A 91 -0.98 1.36 0.57
N LEU A 92 -1.91 0.72 -0.15
CA LEU A 92 -3.17 1.35 -0.51
C LEU A 92 -4.08 1.50 0.74
N PRO A 93 -4.66 2.69 0.98
CA PRO A 93 -5.74 2.84 1.94
C PRO A 93 -6.96 2.00 1.56
N LYS A 94 -7.81 1.70 2.55
CA LYS A 94 -9.21 1.32 2.27
C LYS A 94 -9.97 2.56 1.76
N GLU A 95 -11.16 2.35 1.22
CA GLU A 95 -12.02 3.42 0.67
C GLU A 95 -12.20 4.62 1.61
N ASP A 96 -12.40 4.37 2.90
CA ASP A 96 -12.59 5.37 3.94
C ASP A 96 -11.27 6.03 4.41
N GLY A 97 -10.12 5.50 3.98
CA GLY A 97 -8.79 5.92 4.39
C GLY A 97 -8.18 7.04 3.54
N TRP A 98 -8.74 7.32 2.37
CA TRP A 98 -8.15 8.26 1.41
C TRP A 98 -8.13 9.70 1.91
N ASP A 99 -9.25 10.20 2.44
CA ASP A 99 -9.33 11.57 2.97
C ASP A 99 -8.40 11.78 4.17
N ARG A 100 -8.16 10.72 4.95
CA ARG A 100 -7.20 10.76 6.05
C ARG A 100 -5.77 10.86 5.51
N LEU A 101 -5.44 10.12 4.46
CA LEU A 101 -4.13 10.21 3.80
C LEU A 101 -3.87 11.61 3.24
N GLU A 102 -4.82 12.16 2.49
CA GLU A 102 -4.69 13.50 1.91
C GLU A 102 -4.52 14.57 3.00
N ARG A 103 -5.31 14.53 4.07
CA ARG A 103 -5.17 15.46 5.19
C ARG A 103 -3.83 15.31 5.91
N ALA A 104 -3.35 14.08 6.08
CA ALA A 104 -2.09 13.81 6.75
C ALA A 104 -0.89 14.38 6.00
N PHE A 105 -0.98 14.49 4.67
CA PHE A 105 0.04 15.15 3.87
C PHE A 105 -0.04 16.69 3.91
N ARG A 106 -1.22 17.27 4.15
CA ARG A 106 -1.41 18.73 4.23
C ARG A 106 -1.07 19.36 5.59
N SER A 107 -1.06 18.58 6.67
CA SER A 107 -0.76 19.06 8.04
C SER A 107 0.71 19.34 8.28
#